data_AF-A0A7Y0HNP3-F1
#
_entry.id   AF-A0A7Y0HNP3-F1
#
_cell.length_a   1.000
_cell.length_b   1.000
_cell.length_c   1.000
_cell.angle_alpha   90.00
_cell.angle_beta   90.00
_cell.angle_gamma   90.00
#
_symmetry.space_group_name_H-M   'P 1'
#
loop_
_entity.id
_entity.type
_entity.pdbx_description
1 polymer ?
#
loop_
_entity_poly.entity_id
_entity_poly.type
_entity_poly.pdbx_seq_one_letter_code
_entity_poly.pdbx_strand_id
1 'polypeptide(L)'
;MTNKLTVRLEIFRDESISSYIFRVSKENGLSYLAFWNMIKSSTKDYAQFSEINILDIAPLGHIDRDSYEERTGYSSESLINNSFYKVLEKFCKNGEVERSRLISGIFDYEFRYCPLCLKEKAYNRLIWRVKGIKMCNQHKVRLLDRCLFCNKLIKYEQLRELGLCPHCGNQLDFKIENQNFDYKFLKKQKYLCETWNTLLYERYNKFTPRDIGYKVLYILNNKNDKFNRNNVKASIKEKNRLAVILQHARGTASQKNALHLTTIIQILYDNDTSMQQFLNMNVPDTFIHSVNPKSTRKIDSASCISPWCNSINAKGKLIKTGTSEKKHISGKSLLYYMFCPECGCEYAYDKSGNIHERTNYIESYNLLNEC
;
A
#
# COMPACT_ATOMS: atom_id res chain seq x y z
N MET A 1 -5.93 -12.05 -43.35
CA MET A 1 -4.60 -11.42 -43.24
C MET A 1 -4.15 -11.55 -41.80
N THR A 2 -2.94 -12.04 -41.54
CA THR A 2 -2.42 -12.12 -40.18
C THR A 2 -2.24 -10.72 -39.61
N ASN A 3 -2.94 -10.37 -38.52
CA ASN A 3 -2.79 -9.10 -37.82
C ASN A 3 -1.46 -8.96 -37.06
N LYS A 4 -0.48 -9.83 -37.34
CA LYS A 4 0.80 -9.92 -36.64
C LYS A 4 1.76 -8.85 -37.13
N LEU A 5 2.57 -8.33 -36.21
CA LEU A 5 3.70 -7.48 -36.56
C LEU A 5 4.76 -8.28 -37.32
N THR A 6 5.41 -7.60 -38.27
CA THR A 6 6.46 -8.16 -39.11
C THR A 6 7.74 -8.35 -38.31
N VAL A 7 8.14 -7.34 -37.54
CA VAL A 7 9.28 -7.39 -36.62
C VAL A 7 8.77 -7.68 -35.21
N ARG A 8 9.21 -8.80 -34.63
CA ARG A 8 8.82 -9.21 -33.28
C ARG A 8 10.04 -9.12 -32.37
N LEU A 9 10.00 -8.19 -31.43
CA LEU A 9 11.08 -7.99 -30.48
C LEU A 9 10.80 -8.70 -29.18
N GLU A 10 11.84 -9.25 -28.57
CA GLU A 10 11.73 -9.77 -27.21
C GLU A 10 11.70 -8.63 -26.19
N ILE A 11 10.75 -8.73 -25.26
CA ILE A 11 10.69 -7.88 -24.08
C ILE A 11 11.78 -8.32 -23.10
N PHE A 12 12.60 -7.38 -22.62
CA PHE A 12 13.61 -7.75 -21.62
C PHE A 12 12.97 -7.99 -20.25
N ARG A 13 13.57 -8.86 -19.44
CA ARG A 13 13.04 -9.25 -18.12
C ARG A 13 12.68 -8.06 -17.20
N ASP A 14 13.46 -6.98 -17.25
CA ASP A 14 13.29 -5.81 -16.39
C ASP A 14 12.82 -4.56 -17.13
N GLU A 15 12.43 -4.71 -18.39
CA GLU A 15 11.87 -3.64 -19.21
C GLU A 15 10.45 -3.27 -18.77
N SER A 16 10.10 -1.99 -18.86
CA SER A 16 8.71 -1.55 -18.66
C SER A 16 7.84 -1.81 -19.89
N ILE A 17 6.53 -2.03 -19.70
CA ILE A 17 5.59 -2.19 -20.84
C ILE A 17 5.63 -0.98 -21.78
N SER A 18 5.69 0.23 -21.23
CA SER A 18 5.83 1.46 -22.02
C SER A 18 7.10 1.44 -22.89
N SER A 19 8.24 1.00 -22.36
CA SER A 19 9.49 0.88 -23.12
C SER A 19 9.36 -0.14 -24.26
N TYR A 20 8.78 -1.29 -23.96
CA TYR A 20 8.60 -2.36 -24.94
C TYR A 20 7.73 -1.88 -26.12
N ILE A 21 6.62 -1.20 -25.84
CA ILE A 21 5.74 -0.62 -26.86
C ILE A 21 6.51 0.41 -27.71
N PHE A 22 7.36 1.26 -27.12
CA PHE A 22 8.21 2.18 -27.90
C PHE A 22 9.13 1.44 -28.88
N ARG A 23 9.84 0.40 -28.41
CA ARG A 23 10.77 -0.36 -29.27
C ARG A 23 10.04 -1.08 -30.39
N VAL A 24 8.99 -1.82 -30.06
CA VAL A 24 8.22 -2.60 -31.05
C VAL A 24 7.56 -1.69 -32.08
N SER A 25 7.01 -0.55 -31.65
CA SER A 25 6.41 0.42 -32.58
C SER A 25 7.44 0.95 -33.57
N LYS A 26 8.62 1.37 -33.07
CA LYS A 26 9.70 1.91 -33.90
C LYS A 26 10.15 0.92 -34.97
N GLU A 27 10.45 -0.32 -34.58
CA GLU A 27 10.95 -1.36 -35.49
C GLU A 27 9.90 -1.82 -36.53
N ASN A 28 8.62 -1.51 -36.31
CA ASN A 28 7.55 -1.77 -37.27
C ASN A 28 7.06 -0.51 -38.00
N GLY A 29 7.76 0.63 -37.87
CA GLY A 29 7.37 1.88 -38.54
C GLY A 29 6.03 2.45 -38.04
N LEU A 30 5.60 2.08 -36.84
CA LEU A 30 4.36 2.55 -36.21
C LEU A 30 4.66 3.67 -35.21
N SER A 31 3.70 4.59 -35.06
CA SER A 31 3.74 5.48 -33.90
C SER A 31 3.33 4.71 -32.63
N TYR A 32 3.85 5.15 -31.48
CA TYR A 32 3.52 4.56 -30.17
C TYR A 32 2.00 4.44 -29.93
N LEU A 33 1.25 5.53 -30.16
CA LEU A 33 -0.20 5.53 -29.97
C LEU A 33 -0.93 4.66 -30.99
N ALA A 34 -0.44 4.56 -32.22
CA ALA A 34 -1.04 3.69 -33.22
C ALA A 34 -0.95 2.22 -32.75
N PHE A 35 0.23 1.78 -32.33
CA PHE A 35 0.39 0.41 -31.84
C PHE A 35 -0.39 0.16 -30.55
N TRP A 36 -0.39 1.09 -29.59
CA TRP A 36 -1.21 0.94 -28.38
C TRP A 36 -2.71 0.85 -28.71
N ASN A 37 -3.23 1.68 -29.61
CA ASN A 37 -4.62 1.59 -30.05
C ASN A 37 -4.96 0.26 -30.74
N MET A 38 -3.97 -0.44 -31.30
CA MET A 38 -4.17 -1.77 -31.89
C MET A 38 -4.32 -2.88 -30.84
N ILE A 39 -3.77 -2.71 -29.63
CA ILE A 39 -3.77 -3.72 -28.56
C ILE A 39 -4.61 -3.33 -27.33
N LYS A 40 -5.34 -2.22 -27.35
CA LYS A 40 -6.09 -1.74 -26.18
C LYS A 40 -7.37 -2.55 -25.91
N SER A 41 -7.80 -2.60 -24.66
CA SER A 41 -9.03 -3.32 -24.24
C SER A 41 -10.34 -2.63 -24.66
N SER A 42 -10.38 -1.30 -24.69
CA SER A 42 -11.58 -0.53 -25.05
C SER A 42 -11.47 0.01 -26.48
N THR A 43 -12.49 -0.22 -27.30
CA THR A 43 -12.57 0.37 -28.65
C THR A 43 -13.17 1.78 -28.67
N LYS A 44 -13.78 2.23 -27.57
CA LYS A 44 -14.56 3.48 -27.51
C LYS A 44 -13.69 4.74 -27.41
N ASP A 45 -12.56 4.65 -26.71
CA ASP A 45 -11.68 5.80 -26.42
C ASP A 45 -10.30 5.58 -27.02
N TYR A 46 -9.69 6.63 -27.59
CA TYR A 46 -8.33 6.56 -28.10
C TYR A 46 -7.31 6.62 -26.97
N ALA A 47 -6.27 5.80 -27.07
CA ALA A 47 -5.16 5.81 -26.13
C ALA A 47 -4.47 7.18 -26.10
N GLN A 48 -4.14 7.68 -24.91
CA GLN A 48 -3.50 8.97 -24.71
C GLN A 48 -2.15 8.85 -24.00
N PHE A 49 -1.19 9.70 -24.35
CA PHE A 49 0.12 9.70 -23.70
C PHE A 49 0.05 10.00 -22.19
N SER A 50 -0.91 10.81 -21.77
CA SER A 50 -1.18 11.11 -20.35
C SER A 50 -1.44 9.85 -19.51
N GLU A 51 -1.89 8.76 -20.16
CA GLU A 51 -2.21 7.49 -19.54
C GLU A 51 -1.02 6.51 -19.54
N ILE A 52 0.13 6.87 -20.12
CA ILE A 52 1.27 5.94 -20.30
C ILE A 52 1.67 5.22 -19.01
N ASN A 53 1.53 5.90 -17.87
CA ASN A 53 1.86 5.33 -16.58
C ASN A 53 1.03 4.10 -16.23
N ILE A 54 -0.22 4.03 -16.70
CA ILE A 54 -1.13 2.95 -16.35
C ILE A 54 -0.66 1.61 -16.92
N LEU A 55 0.02 1.64 -18.07
CA LEU A 55 0.59 0.46 -18.72
C LEU A 55 1.66 -0.21 -17.86
N ASP A 56 2.47 0.59 -17.19
CA ASP A 56 3.51 0.08 -16.31
C ASP A 56 2.97 -0.31 -14.93
N ILE A 57 1.80 0.19 -14.54
CA ILE A 57 1.22 -0.03 -13.21
C ILE A 57 0.26 -1.21 -13.20
N ALA A 58 -0.75 -1.19 -14.05
CA ALA A 58 -1.83 -2.17 -14.14
C ALA A 58 -2.33 -2.29 -15.59
N PRO A 59 -1.59 -2.99 -16.47
CA PRO A 59 -1.89 -3.00 -17.91
C PRO A 59 -3.16 -3.78 -18.29
N LEU A 60 -3.66 -4.68 -17.45
CA LEU A 60 -4.70 -5.65 -17.85
C LEU A 60 -6.08 -5.03 -18.16
N GLY A 61 -6.39 -3.83 -17.66
CA GLY A 61 -7.59 -3.07 -18.03
C GLY A 61 -7.41 -2.16 -19.24
N HIS A 62 -6.18 -2.01 -19.74
CA HIS A 62 -5.81 -1.08 -20.81
C HIS A 62 -5.23 -1.76 -22.05
N ILE A 63 -4.83 -3.03 -21.93
CA ILE A 63 -4.30 -3.86 -23.01
C ILE A 63 -5.15 -5.13 -23.07
N ASP A 64 -5.74 -5.38 -24.23
CA ASP A 64 -6.39 -6.62 -24.56
C ASP A 64 -5.34 -7.73 -24.73
N ARG A 65 -5.50 -8.82 -23.99
CA ARG A 65 -4.50 -9.89 -23.94
C ARG A 65 -4.41 -10.63 -25.26
N ASP A 66 -5.55 -10.96 -25.86
CA ASP A 66 -5.59 -11.73 -27.11
C ASP A 66 -5.01 -10.91 -28.26
N SER A 67 -5.38 -9.62 -28.36
CA SER A 67 -4.81 -8.69 -29.33
C SER A 67 -3.30 -8.49 -29.12
N TYR A 68 -2.83 -8.40 -27.87
CA TYR A 68 -1.42 -8.31 -27.57
C TYR A 68 -0.65 -9.55 -28.04
N GLU A 69 -1.14 -10.74 -27.70
CA GLU A 69 -0.51 -12.02 -28.08
C GLU A 69 -0.54 -12.23 -29.59
N GLU A 70 -1.67 -11.94 -30.25
CA GLU A 70 -1.82 -12.05 -31.70
C GLU A 70 -0.82 -11.15 -32.41
N ARG A 71 -0.73 -9.88 -32.01
CA ARG A 71 0.08 -8.87 -32.72
C ARG A 71 1.57 -9.03 -32.45
N THR A 72 1.95 -9.28 -31.21
CA THR A 72 3.37 -9.33 -30.81
C THR A 72 3.97 -10.72 -30.96
N GLY A 73 3.17 -11.78 -30.85
CA GLY A 73 3.64 -13.15 -30.74
C GLY A 73 4.21 -13.51 -29.36
N TYR A 74 4.10 -12.63 -28.35
CA TYR A 74 4.56 -12.86 -26.98
C TYR A 74 3.40 -13.12 -26.04
N SER A 75 3.61 -13.99 -25.05
CA SER A 75 2.61 -14.29 -24.03
C SER A 75 2.21 -13.04 -23.24
N SER A 76 0.91 -12.90 -22.98
CA SER A 76 0.32 -11.87 -22.14
C SER A 76 0.78 -11.91 -20.69
N GLU A 77 1.42 -13.00 -20.24
CA GLU A 77 2.09 -13.08 -18.92
C GLU A 77 3.23 -12.05 -18.81
N SER A 78 3.81 -11.61 -19.94
CA SER A 78 4.76 -10.50 -19.97
C SER A 78 4.14 -9.18 -19.49
N LEU A 79 2.86 -8.92 -19.78
CA LEU A 79 2.15 -7.74 -19.26
C LEU A 79 2.17 -7.71 -17.72
N ILE A 80 2.10 -8.88 -17.10
CA ILE A 80 2.10 -9.04 -15.64
C ILE A 80 3.53 -8.96 -15.09
N ASN A 81 4.50 -9.59 -15.74
CA ASN A 81 5.90 -9.62 -15.30
C ASN A 81 6.66 -8.29 -15.48
N ASN A 82 6.27 -7.50 -16.48
CA ASN A 82 6.95 -6.26 -16.87
C ASN A 82 6.17 -5.00 -16.43
N SER A 83 5.29 -5.16 -15.44
CA SER A 83 4.54 -4.07 -14.79
C SER A 83 4.54 -4.23 -13.27
N PHE A 84 4.02 -3.22 -12.56
CA PHE A 84 3.79 -3.28 -11.11
C PHE A 84 2.54 -4.09 -10.72
N TYR A 85 1.89 -4.76 -11.68
CA TYR A 85 0.67 -5.53 -11.42
C TYR A 85 0.88 -6.58 -10.34
N LYS A 86 1.99 -7.35 -10.38
CA LYS A 86 2.31 -8.35 -9.33
C LYS A 86 2.46 -7.71 -7.96
N VAL A 87 2.99 -6.49 -7.88
CA VAL A 87 3.10 -5.77 -6.61
C VAL A 87 1.72 -5.43 -6.08
N LEU A 88 0.84 -4.89 -6.91
CA LEU A 88 -0.53 -4.59 -6.49
C LEU A 88 -1.28 -5.86 -6.07
N GLU A 89 -1.19 -6.91 -6.88
CA GLU A 89 -1.87 -8.18 -6.62
C GLU A 89 -1.42 -8.83 -5.29
N LYS A 90 -0.14 -8.70 -4.92
CA LYS A 90 0.41 -9.24 -3.66
C LYS A 90 -0.26 -8.66 -2.41
N PHE A 91 -0.69 -7.40 -2.44
CA PHE A 91 -1.20 -6.69 -1.26
C PHE A 91 -2.69 -6.31 -1.35
N CYS A 92 -3.37 -6.58 -2.47
CA CYS A 92 -4.78 -6.28 -2.67
C CYS A 92 -5.67 -7.50 -2.42
N LYS A 93 -6.84 -7.27 -1.81
CA LYS A 93 -7.87 -8.30 -1.64
C LYS A 93 -8.87 -8.21 -2.80
N ASN A 94 -9.25 -9.35 -3.37
CA ASN A 94 -10.40 -9.54 -4.28
C ASN A 94 -10.40 -8.71 -5.58
N GLY A 95 -9.41 -8.89 -6.45
CA GLY A 95 -9.54 -8.57 -7.89
C GLY A 95 -9.57 -7.09 -8.30
N GLU A 96 -9.79 -6.14 -7.37
CA GLU A 96 -9.77 -4.69 -7.67
C GLU A 96 -8.35 -4.11 -7.68
N VAL A 97 -7.42 -4.77 -8.37
CA VAL A 97 -6.00 -4.37 -8.47
C VAL A 97 -5.87 -2.95 -9.01
N GLU A 98 -6.67 -2.60 -10.02
CA GLU A 98 -6.62 -1.33 -10.75
C GLU A 98 -7.06 -0.11 -9.92
N ARG A 99 -7.92 -0.32 -8.92
CA ARG A 99 -8.40 0.76 -8.02
C ARG A 99 -7.53 0.93 -6.79
N SER A 100 -6.48 0.12 -6.65
CA SER A 100 -5.65 0.12 -5.46
C SER A 100 -4.86 1.41 -5.32
N ARG A 101 -4.99 2.04 -4.15
CA ARG A 101 -4.18 3.21 -3.76
C ARG A 101 -2.86 2.84 -3.07
N LEU A 102 -2.51 1.55 -3.02
CA LEU A 102 -1.32 1.02 -2.34
C LEU A 102 -0.02 1.75 -2.73
N ILE A 103 0.08 2.09 -4.02
CA ILE A 103 1.27 2.67 -4.65
C ILE A 103 1.01 4.06 -5.23
N SER A 104 -0.06 4.71 -4.79
CA SER A 104 -0.41 6.06 -5.25
C SER A 104 0.72 7.05 -4.95
N GLY A 105 1.15 7.83 -5.95
CA GLY A 105 2.23 8.81 -5.78
C GLY A 105 3.64 8.23 -5.58
N ILE A 106 3.82 6.91 -5.76
CA ILE A 106 5.15 6.27 -5.74
C ILE A 106 5.91 6.49 -7.06
N PHE A 107 5.17 6.63 -8.16
CA PHE A 107 5.75 6.75 -9.49
C PHE A 107 5.91 8.20 -9.91
N ASP A 108 6.96 8.43 -10.69
CA ASP A 108 7.23 9.71 -11.32
C ASP A 108 6.72 9.73 -12.75
N TYR A 109 6.43 10.93 -13.24
CA TYR A 109 6.01 11.18 -14.63
C TYR A 109 7.23 11.52 -15.51
N GLU A 110 8.36 11.87 -14.89
CA GLU A 110 9.63 12.12 -15.55
C GLU A 110 10.27 10.84 -16.07
N PHE A 111 10.80 10.90 -17.29
CA PHE A 111 11.62 9.85 -17.85
C PHE A 111 12.99 9.85 -17.21
N ARG A 112 13.32 8.74 -16.54
CA ARG A 112 14.63 8.51 -15.96
C ARG A 112 15.43 7.52 -16.77
N TYR A 113 16.71 7.81 -16.92
CA TYR A 113 17.60 6.94 -17.69
C TYR A 113 19.02 6.90 -17.14
N CYS A 114 19.70 5.81 -17.46
CA CYS A 114 21.15 5.66 -17.35
C CYS A 114 21.74 5.73 -18.78
N PRO A 115 22.56 6.74 -19.11
CA PRO A 115 23.24 6.84 -20.41
C PRO A 115 24.02 5.58 -20.80
N LEU A 116 24.70 4.97 -19.82
CA LEU A 116 25.48 3.75 -20.04
C LEU A 116 24.59 2.54 -20.37
N CYS A 117 23.42 2.41 -19.73
CA CYS A 117 22.46 1.37 -20.10
C CYS A 117 21.89 1.61 -21.50
N LEU A 118 21.53 2.86 -21.84
CA LEU A 118 20.99 3.17 -23.17
C LEU A 118 21.99 2.85 -24.27
N LYS A 119 23.28 3.10 -24.02
CA LYS A 119 24.38 2.74 -24.92
C LYS A 119 24.51 1.23 -25.14
N GLU A 120 24.35 0.45 -24.07
CA GLU A 120 24.42 -1.02 -24.14
C GLU A 120 23.19 -1.60 -24.86
N LYS A 121 22.00 -1.20 -24.40
CA LYS A 121 20.70 -1.62 -24.92
C LYS A 121 19.68 -0.52 -24.68
N ALA A 122 19.10 0.03 -25.74
CA ALA A 122 18.14 1.12 -25.68
C ALA A 122 16.75 0.65 -25.20
N TYR A 123 16.61 0.40 -23.89
CA TYR A 123 15.34 0.16 -23.21
C TYR A 123 15.29 0.83 -21.84
N ASN A 124 14.08 1.05 -21.33
CA ASN A 124 13.85 1.63 -20.01
C ASN A 124 13.47 0.54 -19.00
N ARG A 125 14.14 0.56 -17.84
CA ARG A 125 13.88 -0.41 -16.77
C ARG A 125 12.66 0.00 -15.94
N LEU A 126 11.80 -0.96 -15.63
CA LEU A 126 10.58 -0.74 -14.87
C LEU A 126 10.84 -0.07 -13.51
N ILE A 127 11.89 -0.47 -12.80
CA ILE A 127 12.23 0.08 -11.48
C ILE A 127 12.56 1.59 -11.51
N TRP A 128 12.95 2.14 -12.66
CA TRP A 128 13.29 3.57 -12.77
C TRP A 128 12.05 4.47 -12.72
N ARG A 129 10.86 3.91 -12.87
CA ARG A 129 9.57 4.59 -12.68
C ARG A 129 9.33 4.97 -11.23
N VAL A 130 9.98 4.30 -10.28
CA VAL A 130 9.83 4.53 -8.84
C VAL A 130 10.56 5.81 -8.42
N LYS A 131 9.86 6.72 -7.76
CA LYS A 131 10.38 8.03 -7.33
C LYS A 131 11.63 7.98 -6.46
N GLY A 132 11.72 6.97 -5.60
CA GLY A 132 12.86 6.78 -4.70
C GLY A 132 14.12 6.24 -5.36
N ILE A 133 14.02 5.67 -6.57
CA ILE A 133 15.15 5.10 -7.30
C ILE A 133 15.82 6.22 -8.11
N LYS A 134 17.02 6.60 -7.67
CA LYS A 134 17.83 7.69 -8.22
C LYS A 134 19.16 7.23 -8.79
N MET A 135 19.47 5.94 -8.70
CA MET A 135 20.76 5.38 -9.11
C MET A 135 20.54 4.13 -9.96
N CYS A 136 21.35 3.98 -11.01
CA CYS A 136 21.41 2.74 -11.78
C CYS A 136 22.03 1.63 -10.91
N ASN A 137 21.33 0.51 -10.76
CA ASN A 137 21.84 -0.64 -10.02
C ASN A 137 22.98 -1.37 -10.73
N GLN A 138 23.08 -1.27 -12.06
CA GLN A 138 24.14 -1.87 -12.85
C GLN A 138 25.41 -1.00 -12.86
N HIS A 139 25.30 0.24 -13.35
CA HIS A 139 26.46 1.13 -13.54
C HIS A 139 26.81 2.00 -12.33
N LYS A 140 25.98 2.01 -11.29
CA LYS A 140 26.19 2.80 -10.05
C LYS A 140 26.31 4.32 -10.28
N VAL A 141 25.72 4.83 -11.36
CA VAL A 141 25.63 6.27 -11.67
C VAL A 141 24.24 6.82 -11.31
N ARG A 142 24.13 8.13 -11.10
CA ARG A 142 22.83 8.79 -10.89
C ARG A 142 21.99 8.70 -12.16
N LEU A 143 20.72 8.36 -12.00
CA LEU A 143 19.75 8.43 -13.10
C LEU A 143 19.47 9.88 -13.43
N LEU A 144 19.46 10.19 -14.73
CA LEU A 144 19.18 11.52 -15.25
C LEU A 144 17.72 11.61 -15.66
N ASP A 145 17.13 12.79 -15.49
CA ASP A 145 15.79 13.15 -15.98
C ASP A 145 15.81 14.33 -16.96
N ARG A 146 17.01 14.89 -17.22
CA ARG A 146 17.25 16.00 -18.13
C ARG A 146 18.30 15.63 -19.16
N CYS A 147 18.12 16.12 -20.38
CA CYS A 147 19.12 16.01 -21.42
C CYS A 147 20.36 16.87 -21.07
N LEU A 148 21.58 16.34 -21.19
CA LEU A 148 22.79 17.12 -20.92
C LEU A 148 23.07 18.22 -21.96
N PHE A 149 22.51 18.12 -23.16
CA PHE A 149 22.76 19.08 -24.24
C PHE A 149 21.84 20.29 -24.19
N CYS A 150 20.55 20.09 -23.89
CA CYS A 150 19.57 21.17 -23.85
C CYS A 150 19.01 21.46 -22.44
N ASN A 151 19.39 20.68 -21.44
CA ASN A 151 18.99 20.78 -20.02
C ASN A 151 17.47 20.73 -19.74
N LYS A 152 16.66 20.38 -20.75
CA LYS A 152 15.22 20.24 -20.61
C LYS A 152 14.86 18.92 -19.92
N LEU A 153 13.87 18.99 -19.04
CA LEU A 153 13.27 17.83 -18.38
C LEU A 153 12.59 16.94 -19.42
N ILE A 154 12.83 15.64 -19.35
CA ILE A 154 12.26 14.65 -20.24
C ILE A 154 11.08 14.00 -19.52
N LYS A 155 9.88 14.10 -20.10
CA LYS A 155 8.69 13.38 -19.65
C LYS A 155 8.42 12.19 -20.56
N TYR A 156 7.83 11.12 -20.02
CA TYR A 156 7.47 9.94 -20.83
C TYR A 156 6.55 10.31 -22.00
N GLU A 157 5.59 11.19 -21.77
CA GLU A 157 4.62 11.68 -22.78
C GLU A 157 5.26 12.38 -23.97
N GLN A 158 6.49 12.88 -23.81
CA GLN A 158 7.21 13.62 -24.84
C GLN A 158 8.09 12.70 -25.69
N LEU A 159 8.34 11.47 -25.23
CA LEU A 159 9.22 10.55 -25.91
C LEU A 159 8.64 10.17 -27.27
N ARG A 160 9.48 10.30 -28.29
CA ARG A 160 9.23 9.79 -29.65
C ARG A 160 9.98 8.48 -29.87
N GLU A 161 11.18 8.41 -29.33
CA GLU A 161 12.12 7.32 -29.49
C GLU A 161 12.95 7.17 -28.22
N LEU A 162 13.23 5.93 -27.81
CA LEU A 162 14.12 5.64 -26.70
C LEU A 162 15.58 5.91 -27.10
N GLY A 163 16.31 6.60 -26.24
CA GLY A 163 17.70 6.98 -26.51
C GLY A 163 17.86 8.38 -27.09
N LEU A 164 16.79 9.04 -27.54
CA LEU A 164 16.85 10.40 -28.09
C LEU A 164 16.16 11.41 -27.18
N CYS A 165 16.75 12.60 -27.07
CA CYS A 165 16.09 13.72 -26.41
C CYS A 165 14.89 14.19 -27.25
N PRO A 166 13.66 14.25 -26.69
CA PRO A 166 12.50 14.68 -27.45
C PRO A 166 12.49 16.18 -27.78
N HIS A 167 13.38 16.97 -27.16
CA HIS A 167 13.43 18.42 -27.32
C HIS A 167 14.52 18.91 -28.28
N CYS A 168 15.60 18.15 -28.46
CA CYS A 168 16.74 18.56 -29.30
C CYS A 168 17.26 17.45 -30.22
N GLY A 169 16.74 16.23 -30.13
CA GLY A 169 17.16 15.11 -30.98
C GLY A 169 18.53 14.51 -30.63
N ASN A 170 19.29 15.09 -29.69
CA ASN A 170 20.57 14.51 -29.29
C ASN A 170 20.43 13.16 -28.60
N GLN A 171 21.43 12.30 -28.82
CA GLN A 171 21.55 11.01 -28.16
C GLN A 171 21.71 11.16 -26.65
N LEU A 172 21.09 10.26 -25.90
CA LEU A 172 21.11 10.23 -24.44
C LEU A 172 22.14 9.23 -23.89
N ASP A 173 22.96 8.63 -24.75
CA ASP A 173 23.86 7.49 -24.50
C ASP A 173 25.35 7.89 -24.39
N PHE A 174 25.63 8.95 -23.66
CA PHE A 174 26.99 9.47 -23.49
C PHE A 174 27.74 8.84 -22.31
N LYS A 175 29.07 9.02 -22.29
CA LYS A 175 29.89 8.66 -21.13
C LYS A 175 29.61 9.60 -19.96
N ILE A 176 29.59 9.07 -18.75
CA ILE A 176 29.48 9.86 -17.51
C ILE A 176 30.78 9.65 -16.72
N GLU A 177 31.26 10.72 -16.10
CA GLU A 177 32.40 10.67 -15.19
C GLU A 177 32.06 9.95 -13.88
N ASN A 178 33.08 9.53 -13.14
CA ASN A 178 32.87 8.92 -11.83
C ASN A 178 32.21 9.92 -10.87
N GLN A 179 31.10 9.51 -10.28
CA GLN A 179 30.34 10.30 -9.33
C GLN A 179 30.63 9.82 -7.91
N ASN A 180 30.99 10.75 -7.02
CA ASN A 180 31.14 10.47 -5.60
C ASN A 180 29.80 10.67 -4.87
N PHE A 181 29.36 9.65 -4.16
CA PHE A 181 28.11 9.66 -3.41
C PHE A 181 28.36 9.41 -1.93
N ASP A 182 27.58 10.07 -1.08
CA ASP A 182 27.56 9.81 0.36
C ASP A 182 27.16 8.35 0.67
N TYR A 183 27.76 7.78 1.72
CA TYR A 183 27.51 6.40 2.13
C TYR A 183 26.04 6.15 2.49
N LYS A 184 25.36 7.10 3.17
CA LYS A 184 23.95 6.94 3.54
C LYS A 184 23.07 6.91 2.29
N PHE A 185 23.37 7.75 1.30
CA PHE A 185 22.70 7.72 0.00
C PHE A 185 22.88 6.35 -0.68
N LEU A 186 24.12 5.86 -0.79
CA LEU A 186 24.41 4.55 -1.38
C LEU A 186 23.70 3.41 -0.66
N LYS A 187 23.75 3.38 0.69
CA LYS A 187 23.04 2.39 1.52
C LYS A 187 21.53 2.42 1.23
N LYS A 188 20.91 3.59 1.16
CA LYS A 188 19.48 3.74 0.88
C LYS A 188 19.13 3.29 -0.54
N GLN A 189 19.91 3.69 -1.55
CA GLN A 189 19.66 3.30 -2.94
C GLN A 189 19.81 1.78 -3.13
N LYS A 190 20.83 1.16 -2.52
CA LYS A 190 20.99 -0.30 -2.52
C LYS A 190 19.75 -0.98 -1.93
N TYR A 191 19.33 -0.56 -0.74
CA TYR A 191 18.14 -1.11 -0.07
C TYR A 191 16.87 -0.98 -0.92
N LEU A 192 16.65 0.19 -1.55
CA LEU A 192 15.47 0.42 -2.39
C LEU A 192 15.49 -0.47 -3.64
N CYS A 193 16.62 -0.57 -4.33
CA CYS A 193 16.77 -1.44 -5.50
C CYS A 193 16.50 -2.91 -5.14
N GLU A 194 17.08 -3.41 -4.04
CA GLU A 194 16.83 -4.76 -3.55
C GLU A 194 15.36 -4.98 -3.20
N THR A 195 14.76 -4.04 -2.46
CA THR A 195 13.34 -4.07 -2.09
C THR A 195 12.44 -4.20 -3.32
N TRP A 196 12.64 -3.35 -4.33
CA TRP A 196 11.80 -3.38 -5.54
C TRP A 196 12.05 -4.61 -6.41
N ASN A 197 13.28 -5.10 -6.49
CA ASN A 197 13.58 -6.35 -7.18
C ASN A 197 12.85 -7.54 -6.52
N THR A 198 12.86 -7.62 -5.18
CA THR A 198 12.10 -8.63 -4.44
C THR A 198 10.59 -8.49 -4.66
N LEU A 199 10.06 -7.26 -4.66
CA LEU A 199 8.64 -7.04 -4.91
C LEU A 199 8.21 -7.41 -6.34
N LEU A 200 9.03 -7.12 -7.34
CA LEU A 200 8.70 -7.33 -8.75
C LEU A 200 8.91 -8.78 -9.20
N TYR A 201 10.04 -9.40 -8.83
CA TYR A 201 10.52 -10.60 -9.52
C TYR A 201 10.48 -11.88 -8.68
N GLU A 202 10.36 -11.79 -7.36
CA GLU A 202 10.31 -12.97 -6.50
C GLU A 202 8.87 -13.44 -6.25
N ARG A 203 8.71 -14.76 -6.09
CA ARG A 203 7.42 -15.43 -5.88
C ARG A 203 7.05 -15.44 -4.40
N TYR A 204 5.81 -15.05 -4.10
CA TYR A 204 5.28 -15.00 -2.74
C TYR A 204 3.77 -15.22 -2.71
N ASN A 205 3.27 -15.60 -1.53
CA ASN A 205 1.84 -15.67 -1.26
C ASN A 205 1.21 -14.28 -1.21
N LYS A 206 -0.09 -14.20 -1.52
CA LYS A 206 -0.87 -12.97 -1.33
C LYS A 206 -1.04 -12.69 0.16
N PHE A 207 -0.99 -11.41 0.55
CA PHE A 207 -1.15 -10.99 1.93
C PHE A 207 -2.44 -10.20 2.10
N THR A 208 -3.18 -10.48 3.17
CA THR A 208 -4.30 -9.62 3.55
C THR A 208 -3.79 -8.35 4.24
N PRO A 209 -4.54 -7.24 4.21
CA PRO A 209 -4.21 -6.04 5.00
C PRO A 209 -3.99 -6.34 6.49
N ARG A 210 -4.65 -7.38 7.01
CA ARG A 210 -4.50 -7.85 8.40
C ARG A 210 -3.12 -8.44 8.64
N ASP A 211 -2.66 -9.33 7.76
CA ASP A 211 -1.35 -9.98 7.84
C ASP A 211 -0.23 -8.94 7.78
N ILE A 212 -0.35 -7.99 6.85
CA ILE A 212 0.57 -6.86 6.73
C ILE A 212 0.57 -6.03 8.02
N GLY A 213 -0.61 -5.73 8.58
CA GLY A 213 -0.74 -5.01 9.84
C GLY A 213 -0.01 -5.71 10.99
N TYR A 214 -0.18 -7.03 11.15
CA TYR A 214 0.52 -7.78 12.20
C TYR A 214 2.03 -7.81 12.00
N LYS A 215 2.51 -8.11 10.78
CA LYS A 215 3.95 -8.15 10.49
C LYS A 215 4.61 -6.80 10.78
N VAL A 216 3.98 -5.69 10.36
CA VAL A 216 4.47 -4.33 10.64
C VAL A 216 4.51 -4.06 12.15
N LEU A 217 3.44 -4.38 12.89
CA LEU A 217 3.42 -4.20 14.35
C LEU A 217 4.46 -5.06 15.05
N TYR A 218 4.67 -6.29 14.60
CA TYR A 218 5.65 -7.20 15.19
C TYR A 218 7.07 -6.68 15.02
N ILE A 219 7.41 -6.15 13.84
CA ILE A 219 8.69 -5.46 13.59
C ILE A 219 8.83 -4.25 14.51
N LEU A 220 7.84 -3.37 14.57
CA LEU A 220 7.87 -2.19 15.45
C LEU A 220 7.91 -2.56 16.94
N ASN A 221 7.42 -3.75 17.30
CA ASN A 221 7.50 -4.28 18.66
C ASN A 221 8.86 -4.94 18.96
N ASN A 222 9.87 -4.73 18.11
CA ASN A 222 11.18 -5.37 18.15
C ASN A 222 11.09 -6.90 18.17
N LYS A 223 10.09 -7.46 17.48
CA LYS A 223 9.82 -8.90 17.37
C LYS A 223 9.63 -9.60 18.73
N ASN A 224 9.13 -8.88 19.74
CA ASN A 224 8.74 -9.49 21.02
C ASN A 224 7.38 -10.19 20.90
N ASP A 225 7.22 -11.31 21.60
CA ASP A 225 6.02 -12.16 21.56
C ASP A 225 4.75 -11.50 22.10
N LYS A 226 4.86 -10.45 22.93
CA LYS A 226 3.71 -9.72 23.46
C LYS A 226 3.75 -8.27 22.99
N PHE A 227 2.61 -7.81 22.49
CA PHE A 227 2.42 -6.43 22.06
C PHE A 227 2.66 -5.46 23.21
N ASN A 228 3.67 -4.60 23.04
CA ASN A 228 3.96 -3.51 23.94
C ASN A 228 3.84 -2.19 23.19
N ARG A 229 2.87 -1.37 23.59
CA ARG A 229 2.58 -0.10 22.94
C ARG A 229 3.75 0.89 23.02
N ASN A 230 4.56 0.84 24.08
CA ASN A 230 5.69 1.74 24.26
C ASN A 230 6.83 1.38 23.30
N ASN A 231 7.12 0.08 23.13
CA ASN A 231 8.10 -0.40 22.16
C ASN A 231 7.75 0.09 20.75
N VAL A 232 6.50 -0.12 20.34
CA VAL A 232 6.01 0.31 19.03
C VAL A 232 6.08 1.83 18.83
N LYS A 233 5.78 2.61 19.88
CA LYS A 233 5.89 4.09 19.83
C LYS A 233 7.33 4.58 19.75
N ALA A 234 8.30 3.82 20.29
CA ALA A 234 9.72 4.16 20.22
C ALA A 234 10.30 3.86 18.84
N SER A 235 9.85 2.77 18.19
CA SER A 235 10.36 2.34 16.88
C SER A 235 9.67 3.01 15.68
N ILE A 236 8.63 3.82 15.89
CA ILE A 236 7.92 4.56 14.84
C ILE A 236 8.21 6.06 14.92
N LYS A 237 8.69 6.65 13.81
CA LYS A 237 8.93 8.10 13.72
C LYS A 237 7.63 8.91 13.82
N GLU A 238 6.58 8.46 13.13
CA GLU A 238 5.28 9.12 13.08
C GLU A 238 4.25 8.41 13.98
N LYS A 239 4.16 8.87 15.24
CA LYS A 239 3.33 8.25 16.28
C LYS A 239 1.83 8.19 15.95
N ASN A 240 1.33 9.10 15.12
CA ASN A 240 -0.05 9.13 14.62
C ASN A 240 -0.40 7.91 13.75
N ARG A 241 0.58 7.27 13.10
CA ARG A 241 0.34 6.09 12.24
C ARG A 241 0.01 4.81 13.01
N LEU A 242 0.36 4.74 14.30
CA LEU A 242 0.10 3.55 15.11
C LEU A 242 -1.39 3.16 15.15
N ALA A 243 -2.29 4.14 15.26
CA ALA A 243 -3.72 3.89 15.29
C ALA A 243 -4.19 3.20 13.99
N VAL A 244 -3.71 3.67 12.85
CA VAL A 244 -4.04 3.13 11.53
C VAL A 244 -3.52 1.70 11.39
N ILE A 245 -2.25 1.45 11.75
CA ILE A 245 -1.66 0.10 11.69
C ILE A 245 -2.43 -0.88 12.58
N LEU A 246 -2.78 -0.46 13.81
CA LEU A 246 -3.62 -1.27 14.70
C LEU A 246 -5.00 -1.56 14.10
N GLN A 247 -5.65 -0.59 13.46
CA GLN A 247 -6.94 -0.81 12.81
C GLN A 247 -6.85 -1.85 11.69
N HIS A 248 -5.78 -1.84 10.89
CA HIS A 248 -5.55 -2.87 9.86
C HIS A 248 -5.34 -4.26 10.48
N ALA A 249 -4.47 -4.37 11.50
CA ALA A 249 -4.21 -5.63 12.19
C ALA A 249 -5.47 -6.22 12.88
N ARG A 250 -6.34 -5.34 13.38
CA ARG A 250 -7.62 -5.71 14.02
C ARG A 250 -8.75 -5.95 13.04
N GLY A 251 -8.59 -5.58 11.77
CA GLY A 251 -9.66 -5.62 10.77
C GLY A 251 -10.79 -4.61 11.03
N THR A 252 -10.53 -3.56 11.82
CA THR A 252 -11.54 -2.54 12.19
C THR A 252 -11.41 -1.25 11.36
N ALA A 253 -10.54 -1.22 10.36
CA ALA A 253 -10.40 -0.08 9.47
C ALA A 253 -11.69 0.07 8.63
N SER A 254 -12.26 1.28 8.62
CA SER A 254 -13.46 1.60 7.82
C SER A 254 -13.23 1.40 6.33
N GLN A 255 -12.01 1.71 5.88
CA GLN A 255 -11.52 1.37 4.54
C GLN A 255 -10.69 0.09 4.62
N LYS A 256 -11.06 -0.92 3.82
CA LYS A 256 -10.35 -2.21 3.74
C LYS A 256 -9.05 -2.14 2.91
N ASN A 257 -8.54 -0.94 2.63
CA ASN A 257 -7.32 -0.73 1.85
C ASN A 257 -6.10 -1.23 2.63
N ALA A 258 -5.04 -1.64 1.93
CA ALA A 258 -3.77 -1.98 2.55
C ALA A 258 -3.02 -0.71 3.02
N LEU A 259 -2.08 -0.88 3.96
CA LEU A 259 -1.13 0.17 4.31
C LEU A 259 -0.33 0.60 3.08
N HIS A 260 -0.14 1.90 2.89
CA HIS A 260 0.60 2.43 1.75
C HIS A 260 2.02 1.87 1.68
N LEU A 261 2.47 1.44 0.50
CA LEU A 261 3.73 0.70 0.35
C LEU A 261 4.96 1.52 0.78
N THR A 262 4.97 2.84 0.57
CA THR A 262 6.07 3.69 1.07
C THR A 262 6.18 3.67 2.58
N THR A 263 5.05 3.56 3.29
CA THR A 263 5.05 3.44 4.76
C THR A 263 5.70 2.14 5.18
N ILE A 264 5.35 1.04 4.52
CA ILE A 264 5.93 -0.28 4.78
C ILE A 264 7.44 -0.23 4.53
N ILE A 265 7.88 0.18 3.32
CA ILE A 265 9.30 0.25 2.95
C ILE A 265 10.09 1.14 3.92
N GLN A 266 9.52 2.26 4.35
CA GLN A 266 10.21 3.15 5.28
C GLN A 266 10.34 2.55 6.69
N ILE A 267 9.29 1.90 7.21
CA ILE A 267 9.35 1.19 8.50
C ILE A 267 10.40 0.07 8.44
N LEU A 268 10.39 -0.72 7.37
CA LEU A 268 11.35 -1.81 7.19
C LEU A 268 12.79 -1.29 7.14
N TYR A 269 13.03 -0.21 6.40
CA TYR A 269 14.36 0.43 6.34
C TYR A 269 14.82 0.96 7.70
N ASP A 270 13.93 1.64 8.43
CA ASP A 270 14.26 2.22 9.75
C ASP A 270 14.48 1.17 10.84
N ASN A 271 14.04 -0.07 10.62
CA ASN A 271 14.18 -1.20 11.55
C ASN A 271 15.08 -2.31 10.97
N ASP A 272 16.01 -1.95 10.07
CA ASP A 272 17.00 -2.83 9.42
C ASP A 272 16.44 -4.19 8.97
N THR A 273 15.22 -4.19 8.43
CA THR A 273 14.54 -5.39 7.95
C THR A 273 14.42 -5.33 6.43
N SER A 274 14.87 -6.38 5.75
CA SER A 274 14.71 -6.50 4.29
C SER A 274 13.27 -6.84 3.89
N MET A 275 12.90 -6.53 2.65
CA MET A 275 11.59 -6.92 2.11
C MET A 275 11.41 -8.44 2.10
N GLN A 276 12.46 -9.19 1.75
CA GLN A 276 12.43 -10.66 1.76
C GLN A 276 12.14 -11.21 3.17
N GLN A 277 12.83 -10.70 4.19
CA GLN A 277 12.55 -11.08 5.58
C GLN A 277 11.11 -10.75 5.96
N PHE A 278 10.61 -9.57 5.58
CA PHE A 278 9.23 -9.17 5.87
C PHE A 278 8.19 -10.10 5.23
N LEU A 279 8.36 -10.43 3.95
CA LEU A 279 7.43 -11.29 3.21
C LEU A 279 7.43 -12.72 3.77
N ASN A 280 8.58 -13.26 4.18
CA ASN A 280 8.71 -14.62 4.73
C ASN A 280 8.48 -14.72 6.25
N MET A 281 8.31 -13.58 6.93
CA MET A 281 8.13 -13.56 8.38
C MET A 281 6.81 -14.22 8.81
N ASN A 282 6.90 -15.12 9.79
CA ASN A 282 5.75 -15.61 10.53
C ASN A 282 5.59 -14.80 11.82
N VAL A 283 4.37 -14.37 12.12
CA VAL A 283 4.05 -13.64 13.34
C VAL A 283 3.53 -14.66 14.36
N PRO A 284 4.12 -14.74 15.58
CA PRO A 284 3.66 -15.70 16.60
C PRO A 284 2.19 -15.48 16.97
N ASP A 285 1.45 -16.57 17.18
CA ASP A 285 0.06 -16.51 17.64
C ASP A 285 -0.06 -15.78 18.99
N THR A 286 0.92 -15.94 19.87
CA THR A 286 1.03 -15.20 21.13
C THR A 286 0.97 -13.69 20.90
N PHE A 287 1.67 -13.20 19.88
CA PHE A 287 1.65 -11.80 19.50
C PHE A 287 0.30 -11.39 18.92
N ILE A 288 -0.23 -12.18 17.97
CA ILE A 288 -1.54 -11.93 17.35
C ILE A 288 -2.64 -11.78 18.41
N HIS A 289 -2.67 -12.69 19.39
CA HIS A 289 -3.62 -12.66 20.51
C HIS A 289 -3.38 -11.45 21.43
N SER A 290 -2.14 -11.02 21.64
CA SER A 290 -1.85 -9.84 22.46
C SER A 290 -2.26 -8.50 21.81
N VAL A 291 -2.31 -8.44 20.47
CA VAL A 291 -2.77 -7.25 19.71
C VAL A 291 -4.30 -7.14 19.71
N ASN A 292 -4.97 -8.30 19.67
CA ASN A 292 -6.40 -8.48 19.87
C ASN A 292 -6.67 -9.12 21.23
N PRO A 293 -6.41 -8.41 22.36
CA PRO A 293 -6.93 -8.94 23.61
C PRO A 293 -8.42 -9.12 23.37
N LYS A 294 -8.95 -10.31 23.69
CA LYS A 294 -10.39 -10.50 23.89
C LYS A 294 -10.76 -9.49 24.98
N SER A 295 -11.01 -8.25 24.59
CA SER A 295 -11.68 -7.29 25.44
C SER A 295 -13.04 -7.94 25.57
N THR A 296 -13.28 -8.63 26.68
CA THR A 296 -14.62 -8.64 27.27
C THR A 296 -15.08 -7.20 27.12
N ARG A 297 -16.00 -6.96 26.20
CA ARG A 297 -16.47 -5.60 25.95
C ARG A 297 -16.92 -5.12 27.33
N LYS A 298 -16.69 -3.86 27.70
CA LYS A 298 -17.13 -3.36 29.03
C LYS A 298 -18.61 -3.66 29.32
N ILE A 299 -19.41 -3.84 28.27
CA ILE A 299 -20.80 -4.31 28.34
C ILE A 299 -20.95 -5.79 28.74
N ASP A 300 -20.05 -6.67 28.30
CA ASP A 300 -20.06 -8.11 28.61
C ASP A 300 -19.74 -8.37 30.10
N SER A 301 -19.10 -7.41 30.78
CA SER A 301 -18.83 -7.45 32.22
C SER A 301 -19.83 -6.63 33.05
N ALA A 302 -20.66 -5.81 32.41
CA ALA A 302 -21.66 -5.00 33.08
C ALA A 302 -22.87 -5.86 33.47
N SER A 303 -23.45 -5.59 34.63
CA SER A 303 -24.67 -6.22 35.11
C SER A 303 -25.65 -5.18 35.65
N CYS A 304 -26.94 -5.53 35.65
CA CYS A 304 -27.94 -4.77 36.39
C CYS A 304 -27.66 -4.88 37.89
N ILE A 305 -27.78 -3.77 38.62
CA ILE A 305 -27.61 -3.73 40.09
C ILE A 305 -28.91 -3.41 40.83
N SER A 306 -30.04 -3.29 40.12
CA SER A 306 -31.34 -3.02 40.72
C SER A 306 -31.84 -4.23 41.53
N PRO A 307 -32.17 -4.06 42.84
CA PRO A 307 -32.60 -5.13 43.73
C PRO A 307 -33.82 -5.94 43.25
N TRP A 308 -34.76 -5.29 42.56
CA TRP A 308 -36.01 -5.91 42.09
C TRP A 308 -35.90 -6.52 40.68
N CYS A 309 -34.73 -6.47 40.04
CA CYS A 309 -34.58 -6.93 38.66
C CYS A 309 -34.30 -8.43 38.59
N ASN A 310 -35.03 -9.13 37.72
CA ASN A 310 -34.78 -10.55 37.41
C ASN A 310 -33.39 -10.82 36.80
N SER A 311 -32.73 -9.80 36.24
CA SER A 311 -31.38 -9.86 35.69
C SER A 311 -30.32 -9.22 36.60
N ILE A 312 -30.60 -9.09 37.91
CA ILE A 312 -29.61 -8.58 38.87
C ILE A 312 -28.33 -9.42 38.84
N ASN A 313 -27.17 -8.75 38.79
CA ASN A 313 -25.84 -9.36 38.69
C ASN A 313 -25.60 -10.26 37.45
N ALA A 314 -26.55 -10.36 36.53
CA ALA A 314 -26.38 -11.08 35.27
C ALA A 314 -25.51 -10.26 34.31
N LYS A 315 -24.28 -10.72 34.11
CA LYS A 315 -23.29 -10.06 33.22
C LYS A 315 -23.72 -10.13 31.76
N GLY A 316 -23.48 -9.05 31.02
CA GLY A 316 -23.73 -8.99 29.57
C GLY A 316 -25.20 -8.84 29.18
N LYS A 317 -26.11 -8.63 30.15
CA LYS A 317 -27.55 -8.44 29.90
C LYS A 317 -27.95 -6.99 29.67
N LEU A 318 -27.05 -6.04 29.89
CA LEU A 318 -27.30 -4.63 29.60
C LEU A 318 -27.14 -4.33 28.11
N ILE A 319 -27.97 -3.45 27.57
CA ILE A 319 -27.95 -3.02 26.16
C ILE A 319 -27.35 -1.62 26.05
N LYS A 320 -26.40 -1.43 25.13
CA LYS A 320 -25.77 -0.12 24.89
C LYS A 320 -26.77 0.80 24.17
N THR A 321 -26.90 2.03 24.66
CA THR A 321 -27.63 3.09 23.95
C THR A 321 -26.76 3.73 22.85
N GLY A 322 -27.35 4.59 22.03
CA GLY A 322 -26.62 5.37 21.01
C GLY A 322 -25.62 6.39 21.59
N THR A 323 -25.71 6.70 22.89
CA THR A 323 -24.83 7.66 23.55
C THR A 323 -23.56 6.98 24.06
N SER A 324 -22.39 7.45 23.62
CA SER A 324 -21.10 6.89 24.07
C SER A 324 -20.43 7.70 25.18
N GLU A 325 -20.68 9.01 25.28
CA GLU A 325 -20.14 9.91 26.30
C GLU A 325 -21.05 11.15 26.46
N LYS A 326 -21.26 11.62 27.70
CA LYS A 326 -21.71 13.01 27.96
C LYS A 326 -20.89 13.63 29.09
N LYS A 327 -20.53 14.90 28.92
CA LYS A 327 -19.92 15.74 29.95
C LYS A 327 -21.00 16.60 30.61
N HIS A 328 -21.09 16.53 31.93
CA HIS A 328 -21.97 17.39 32.72
C HIS A 328 -21.28 18.73 33.01
N ILE A 329 -22.10 19.76 33.24
CA ILE A 329 -21.67 21.14 33.58
C ILE A 329 -20.80 21.15 34.85
N SER A 330 -20.99 20.19 35.75
CA SER A 330 -20.17 19.95 36.96
C SER A 330 -18.79 19.33 36.71
N GLY A 331 -18.39 19.11 35.45
CA GLY A 331 -17.11 18.48 35.08
C GLY A 331 -17.10 16.95 35.15
N LYS A 332 -18.14 16.33 35.70
CA LYS A 332 -18.31 14.87 35.71
C LYS A 332 -18.62 14.36 34.29
N SER A 333 -17.96 13.30 33.86
CA SER A 333 -18.17 12.67 32.54
C SER A 333 -18.57 11.22 32.74
N LEU A 334 -19.66 10.82 32.10
CA LEU A 334 -20.12 9.44 32.06
C LEU A 334 -19.88 8.88 30.66
N LEU A 335 -19.57 7.59 30.59
CA LEU A 335 -19.19 6.86 29.40
C LEU A 335 -20.06 5.61 29.26
N TYR A 336 -20.21 5.11 28.03
CA TYR A 336 -20.88 3.83 27.76
C TYR A 336 -22.28 3.74 28.39
N TYR A 337 -23.21 4.50 27.85
CA TYR A 337 -24.57 4.55 28.36
C TYR A 337 -25.30 3.26 27.98
N MET A 338 -25.96 2.66 28.96
CA MET A 338 -26.61 1.35 28.85
C MET A 338 -27.98 1.39 29.53
N PHE A 339 -28.84 0.42 29.24
CA PHE A 339 -30.06 0.18 30.01
C PHE A 339 -30.32 -1.32 30.20
N CYS A 340 -31.06 -1.67 31.24
CA CYS A 340 -31.54 -3.02 31.46
C CYS A 340 -32.91 -3.22 30.81
N PRO A 341 -33.09 -4.19 29.89
CA PRO A 341 -34.38 -4.41 29.24
C PRO A 341 -35.45 -4.98 30.19
N GLU A 342 -35.06 -5.61 31.29
CA GLU A 342 -36.00 -6.23 32.25
C GLU A 342 -36.61 -5.21 33.23
N CYS A 343 -35.81 -4.28 33.76
CA CYS A 343 -36.27 -3.32 34.78
C CYS A 343 -36.29 -1.88 34.31
N GLY A 344 -35.84 -1.59 33.08
CA GLY A 344 -35.78 -0.25 32.52
C GLY A 344 -34.73 0.68 33.12
N CYS A 345 -33.97 0.26 34.13
CA CYS A 345 -32.95 1.11 34.76
C CYS A 345 -31.84 1.47 33.76
N GLU A 346 -31.45 2.75 33.76
CA GLU A 346 -30.35 3.25 32.94
C GLU A 346 -29.04 3.24 33.72
N TYR A 347 -27.94 2.93 33.02
CA TYR A 347 -26.61 2.82 33.59
C TYR A 347 -25.58 3.57 32.75
N ALA A 348 -24.49 3.99 33.38
CA ALA A 348 -23.27 4.40 32.69
C ALA A 348 -22.04 4.10 33.53
N TYR A 349 -20.88 4.06 32.88
CA TYR A 349 -19.60 4.02 33.58
C TYR A 349 -19.09 5.42 33.91
N ASP A 350 -18.52 5.61 35.09
CA ASP A 350 -17.69 6.79 35.37
C ASP A 350 -16.29 6.65 34.74
N LYS A 351 -15.47 7.70 34.86
CA LYS A 351 -14.07 7.68 34.39
C LYS A 351 -13.20 6.65 35.12
N SER A 352 -13.57 6.27 36.35
CA SER A 352 -12.88 5.29 37.18
C SER A 352 -13.27 3.85 36.83
N GLY A 353 -14.32 3.66 36.02
CA GLY A 353 -14.81 2.36 35.59
C GLY A 353 -15.89 1.76 36.49
N ASN A 354 -16.45 2.52 37.43
CA ASN A 354 -17.59 2.06 38.23
C ASN A 354 -18.90 2.27 37.48
N ILE A 355 -19.84 1.36 37.67
CA ILE A 355 -21.19 1.47 37.11
C ILE A 355 -22.05 2.37 38.02
N HIS A 356 -22.76 3.31 37.40
CA HIS A 356 -23.69 4.22 38.07
C HIS A 356 -25.07 4.04 37.45
N GLU A 357 -26.08 3.88 38.30
CA GLU A 357 -27.49 3.97 37.89
C GLU A 357 -27.84 5.45 37.66
N ARG A 358 -28.69 5.72 36.65
CA ARG A 358 -28.98 7.07 36.15
C ARG A 358 -30.45 7.47 36.24
N THR A 359 -31.32 6.53 36.61
CA THR A 359 -32.76 6.71 36.71
C THR A 359 -33.22 7.07 38.13
N ASN A 360 -32.32 7.00 39.12
CA ASN A 360 -32.54 7.16 40.56
C ASN A 360 -33.61 6.22 41.13
N TYR A 361 -33.93 5.13 40.43
CA TYR A 361 -34.93 4.17 40.88
C TYR A 361 -34.41 3.36 42.06
N ILE A 362 -33.12 3.04 42.09
CA ILE A 362 -32.51 2.26 43.17
C ILE A 362 -32.52 3.05 44.47
N GLU A 363 -32.16 4.32 44.40
CA GLU A 363 -32.21 5.24 45.55
C GLU A 363 -33.64 5.37 46.08
N SER A 364 -34.62 5.57 45.19
CA SER A 364 -36.04 5.66 45.57
C SER A 364 -36.56 4.36 46.20
N TYR A 365 -36.19 3.20 45.67
CA TYR A 365 -36.56 1.89 46.22
C TYR A 365 -35.99 1.66 47.62
N ASN A 366 -34.74 2.04 47.85
CA ASN A 366 -34.11 1.92 49.17
C ASN A 366 -34.82 2.81 50.19
N LEU A 367 -35.13 4.06 49.84
CA LEU A 367 -35.86 4.99 50.72
C LEU A 367 -37.25 4.47 51.12
N LEU A 368 -37.93 3.75 50.23
CA LEU A 368 -39.24 3.18 50.50
C LEU A 368 -39.20 1.89 51.33
N ASN A 369 -38.08 1.18 51.34
CA ASN A 369 -37.88 -0.04 52.14
C ASN A 369 -37.22 0.21 53.50
N GLU A 370 -36.67 1.40 53.72
CA GLU A 370 -36.13 1.85 55.02
C GLU A 370 -37.19 2.56 55.90
N CYS A 371 -38.42 2.74 55.37
CA CYS A 371 -39.63 3.08 56.12
C CYS A 371 -40.40 1.81 56.48
#